data_AF-C3JCZ1-F1
#
_entry.id   AF-C3JCZ1-F1
#
_cell.length_a   1.000
_cell.length_b   1.000
_cell.length_c   1.000
_cell.angle_alpha   90.00
_cell.angle_beta   90.00
_cell.angle_gamma   90.00
#
_symmetry.space_group_name_H-M   'P 1'
#
loop_
_entity.id
_entity.type
_entity.pdbx_description
1 polymer ?
#
loop_
_entity_poly.entity_id
_entity_poly.type
_entity_poly.pdbx_seq_one_letter_code
_entity_poly.pdbx_strand_id
1 'polypeptide(L)'
;MIQFARMRCLLLWGAALLTSLPLMGQNEEGTSTPFDLKGFVDTYHAVRSHSPFQFMSSRTRVRGEFEKHFGQSLVGVSINATYNAVRPAETGIRLREAFFEHRGEHWGIRAGRQFVIWGAADGVRITDLVSPLDLTEFLAQDYDDVRMPVNALRLSLFNETFKAEGIFVPTFEGYKLPTDRSNPWNIFAQTKEHPNLNIVWNDKGSTPALKLANMEYGLRLSATLPGVDFSVAALHTWNKMPVITRQFLSPTEVQVVPRYYRMGFVGGDVAVPLGQFVLRGEAAFNINKHFTYKGVGEQRGFNTLNWLTGVDWYGPNDWLASAQFSMENIFRYSDLIAQKRNTSLLTFQLSKKLLGATLELSDFTYIDLTGKGWFSRFTAGYALSDQVRLIVGYDWLGASEGHDSLFANYKDNSEFWFKARYSF
;
A
#
# COMPACT_ATOMS: atom_id res chain seq x y z
N MET A 1 9.03 25.72 22.26
CA MET A 1 9.03 27.03 21.57
C MET A 1 9.82 27.04 20.25
N ILE A 2 11.00 26.40 20.16
CA ILE A 2 11.82 26.37 18.92
C ILE A 2 11.17 25.54 17.78
N GLN A 3 10.40 24.49 18.10
CA GLN A 3 9.66 23.69 17.10
C GLN A 3 8.49 24.46 16.45
N PHE A 4 7.82 25.35 17.19
CA PHE A 4 6.75 26.21 16.66
C PHE A 4 7.27 27.28 15.69
N ALA A 5 8.49 27.78 15.90
CA ALA A 5 9.13 28.76 15.01
C ALA A 5 9.53 28.15 13.65
N ARG A 6 9.99 26.88 13.64
CA ARG A 6 10.27 26.15 12.39
C ARG A 6 8.99 25.88 11.58
N MET A 7 7.88 25.59 12.26
CA MET A 7 6.57 25.36 11.62
C MET A 7 6.00 26.60 10.93
N ARG A 8 6.23 27.81 11.49
CA ARG A 8 5.86 29.08 10.85
C ARG A 8 6.66 29.38 9.59
N CYS A 9 7.96 29.07 9.56
CA CYS A 9 8.76 29.21 8.35
C CYS A 9 8.32 28.23 7.25
N LEU A 10 7.91 27.00 7.59
CA LEU A 10 7.43 26.00 6.62
C LEU A 10 6.07 26.36 6.00
N LEU A 11 5.14 26.92 6.78
CA LEU A 11 3.88 27.46 6.25
C LEU A 11 4.11 28.65 5.30
N LEU A 12 5.11 29.49 5.60
CA LEU A 12 5.49 30.62 4.74
C LEU A 12 6.22 30.18 3.45
N TRP A 13 7.04 29.12 3.50
CA TRP A 13 7.65 28.55 2.28
C TRP A 13 6.65 27.75 1.45
N GLY A 14 5.71 27.04 2.07
CA GLY A 14 4.57 26.43 1.39
C GLY A 14 3.68 27.48 0.72
N ALA A 15 3.41 28.60 1.40
CA ALA A 15 2.71 29.75 0.83
C ALA A 15 3.49 30.43 -0.31
N ALA A 16 4.82 30.50 -0.23
CA ALA A 16 5.67 31.05 -1.29
C ALA A 16 5.80 30.14 -2.54
N LEU A 17 5.70 28.81 -2.36
CA LEU A 17 5.53 27.89 -3.50
C LEU A 17 4.11 28.01 -4.10
N LEU A 18 3.10 28.18 -3.24
CA LEU A 18 1.70 28.39 -3.67
C LEU A 18 1.49 29.69 -4.47
N THR A 19 2.32 30.72 -4.27
CA THR A 19 2.28 31.97 -5.05
C THR A 19 3.19 31.98 -6.28
N SER A 20 4.13 31.03 -6.43
CA SER A 20 5.03 30.94 -7.59
C SER A 20 4.59 29.93 -8.65
N LEU A 21 3.76 28.94 -8.27
CA LEU A 21 3.15 27.99 -9.22
C LEU A 21 2.12 28.58 -10.20
N PRO A 22 1.44 29.74 -9.97
CA PRO A 22 0.56 30.32 -10.99
C PRO A 22 1.32 31.04 -12.13
N LEU A 23 2.64 31.23 -12.04
CA LEU A 23 3.42 31.98 -13.05
C LEU A 23 3.90 31.15 -14.25
N MET A 24 3.65 29.84 -14.26
CA MET A 24 3.88 28.98 -15.44
C MET A 24 2.59 28.55 -16.15
N GLY A 25 1.42 28.94 -15.63
CA GLY A 25 0.11 28.50 -16.13
C GLY A 25 -0.78 29.59 -16.73
N GLN A 26 -0.33 30.85 -16.80
CA GLN A 26 -1.08 31.92 -17.47
C GLN A 26 -0.52 32.20 -18.86
N ASN A 27 -1.12 31.54 -19.84
CA ASN A 27 -1.34 31.94 -21.23
C ASN A 27 -0.56 33.16 -21.75
N GLU A 28 0.54 32.89 -22.45
CA GLU A 28 0.80 33.58 -23.73
C GLU A 28 0.21 32.71 -24.84
N GLU A 29 -0.68 33.29 -25.66
CA GLU A 29 -1.26 32.65 -26.83
C GLU A 29 -0.15 32.19 -27.79
N GLY A 30 0.09 30.88 -27.89
CA GLY A 30 0.91 30.31 -28.97
C GLY A 30 1.86 29.16 -28.61
N THR A 31 2.10 28.88 -27.33
CA THR A 31 3.00 27.78 -26.90
C THR A 31 2.20 26.68 -26.21
N SER A 32 1.78 25.66 -26.97
CA SER A 32 1.30 24.40 -26.38
C SER A 32 2.43 23.85 -25.49
N THR A 33 2.22 23.78 -24.19
CA THR A 33 3.18 23.13 -23.29
C THR A 33 3.39 21.69 -23.77
N PRO A 34 4.63 21.25 -24.03
CA PRO A 34 4.88 19.93 -24.65
C PRO A 34 4.63 18.75 -23.70
N PHE A 35 4.09 18.99 -22.49
CA PHE A 35 3.85 18.02 -21.44
C PHE A 35 2.52 18.33 -20.76
N ASP A 36 1.75 17.28 -20.47
CA ASP A 36 0.62 17.37 -19.56
C ASP A 36 1.17 17.27 -18.13
N LEU A 37 0.98 18.35 -17.37
CA LEU A 37 1.37 18.44 -15.97
C LEU A 37 0.12 18.37 -15.10
N LYS A 38 0.11 17.42 -14.17
CA LYS A 38 -0.88 17.33 -13.10
C LYS A 38 -0.21 17.01 -11.78
N GLY A 39 -0.85 17.33 -10.67
CA GLY A 39 -0.25 17.03 -9.38
C GLY A 39 -1.07 17.50 -8.20
N PHE A 40 -0.44 17.44 -7.04
CA PHE A 40 -1.01 17.99 -5.83
C PHE A 40 0.05 18.39 -4.81
N VAL A 41 -0.36 19.26 -3.90
CA VAL A 41 0.31 19.51 -2.62
C VAL A 41 -0.62 19.04 -1.52
N ASP A 42 -0.14 18.16 -0.64
CA ASP A 42 -0.90 17.77 0.55
C ASP A 42 -0.07 17.89 1.84
N THR A 43 -0.76 18.10 2.94
CA THR A 43 -0.20 18.00 4.29
C THR A 43 -1.04 17.06 5.12
N TYR A 44 -0.40 16.24 5.94
CA TYR A 44 -1.03 15.25 6.81
C TYR A 44 -0.41 15.33 8.20
N HIS A 45 -1.25 15.50 9.21
CA HIS A 45 -0.83 15.59 10.60
C HIS A 45 -1.70 14.67 11.45
N ALA A 46 -1.07 13.76 12.19
CA ALA A 46 -1.74 12.80 13.05
C ALA A 46 -1.20 12.87 14.47
N VAL A 47 -2.11 12.84 15.45
CA VAL A 47 -1.82 12.92 16.87
C VAL A 47 -2.53 11.77 17.58
N ARG A 48 -1.79 11.04 18.41
CA ARG A 48 -2.34 9.94 19.21
C ARG A 48 -3.46 10.44 20.11
N SER A 49 -4.55 9.69 20.17
CA SER A 49 -5.75 9.99 20.97
C SER A 49 -5.63 9.63 22.45
N HIS A 50 -4.58 8.91 22.82
CA HIS A 50 -4.28 8.51 24.19
C HIS A 50 -2.97 9.16 24.65
N SER A 51 -2.86 9.39 25.97
CA SER A 51 -1.63 9.87 26.61
C SER A 51 -0.43 9.01 26.18
N PRO A 52 0.71 9.61 25.81
CA PRO A 52 1.09 11.03 25.98
C PRO A 52 0.75 11.97 24.81
N PHE A 53 -0.24 11.67 23.97
CA PHE A 53 -0.72 12.55 22.87
C PHE A 53 0.40 12.99 21.90
N GLN A 54 1.25 12.04 21.50
CA GLN A 54 2.38 12.31 20.61
C GLN A 54 1.93 12.44 19.15
N PHE A 55 2.68 13.23 18.38
CA PHE A 55 2.56 13.22 16.93
C PHE A 55 3.00 11.87 16.37
N MET A 56 2.10 11.24 15.62
CA MET A 56 2.31 9.94 14.99
C MET A 56 2.83 10.11 13.56
N SER A 57 2.41 11.18 12.89
CA SER A 57 2.86 11.58 11.56
C SER A 57 2.70 13.09 11.40
N SER A 58 3.62 13.73 10.69
CA SER A 58 3.50 15.13 10.31
C SER A 58 4.32 15.33 9.06
N ARG A 59 3.65 15.37 7.90
CA ARG A 59 4.31 15.39 6.60
C ARG A 59 3.60 16.29 5.62
N THR A 60 4.38 16.96 4.79
CA THR A 60 3.92 17.74 3.64
C THR A 60 4.56 17.15 2.40
N ARG A 61 3.79 16.97 1.34
CA ARG A 61 4.24 16.35 0.11
C ARG A 61 3.75 17.12 -1.09
N VAL A 62 4.65 17.29 -2.06
CA VAL A 62 4.34 17.73 -3.41
C VAL A 62 4.48 16.51 -4.33
N ARG A 63 3.44 16.19 -5.10
CA ARG A 63 3.48 15.23 -6.17
C ARG A 63 3.34 15.95 -7.51
N GLY A 64 4.29 15.73 -8.40
CA GLY A 64 4.21 16.17 -9.80
C GLY A 64 4.19 14.96 -10.72
N GLU A 65 3.31 14.98 -11.71
CA GLU A 65 3.14 13.95 -12.73
C GLU A 65 3.25 14.61 -14.11
N PHE A 66 4.15 14.09 -14.93
CA PHE A 66 4.50 14.60 -16.25
C PHE A 66 4.26 13.50 -17.27
N GLU A 67 3.41 13.77 -18.24
CA GLU A 67 3.09 12.85 -19.33
C GLU A 67 3.39 13.53 -20.67
N LYS A 68 3.96 12.76 -21.60
CA LYS A 68 4.19 13.21 -22.98
C LYS A 68 3.85 12.15 -23.99
N HIS A 69 2.89 12.47 -24.84
CA HIS A 69 2.40 11.61 -25.91
C HIS A 69 3.14 11.84 -27.23
N PHE A 70 3.39 10.75 -27.95
CA PHE A 70 4.00 10.76 -29.28
C PHE A 70 3.32 9.68 -30.15
N GLY A 71 2.17 10.02 -30.73
CA GLY A 71 1.32 9.06 -31.44
C GLY A 71 0.80 7.97 -30.50
N GLN A 72 1.16 6.72 -30.79
CA GLN A 72 0.78 5.54 -29.98
C GLN A 72 1.67 5.30 -28.76
N SER A 73 2.61 6.20 -28.48
CA SER A 73 3.57 6.08 -27.37
C SER A 73 3.37 7.16 -26.32
N LEU A 74 3.74 6.86 -25.08
CA LEU A 74 3.72 7.76 -23.93
C LEU A 74 4.99 7.58 -23.09
N VAL A 75 5.54 8.68 -22.60
CA VAL A 75 6.49 8.69 -21.48
C VAL A 75 5.82 9.34 -20.28
N GLY A 76 5.82 8.65 -19.14
CA GLY A 76 5.24 9.14 -17.89
C GLY A 76 6.27 9.17 -16.77
N VAL A 77 6.31 10.26 -16.00
CA VAL A 77 7.18 10.44 -14.84
C VAL A 77 6.36 11.00 -13.66
N SER A 78 6.45 10.37 -12.50
CA SER A 78 5.80 10.82 -11.26
C SER A 78 6.84 10.94 -10.14
N ILE A 79 6.89 12.10 -9.48
CA ILE A 79 7.88 12.41 -8.43
C ILE A 79 7.16 12.91 -7.19
N ASN A 80 7.55 12.40 -6.02
CA ASN A 80 7.15 12.91 -4.72
C ASN A 80 8.32 13.64 -4.05
N ALA A 81 8.15 14.91 -3.72
CA ALA A 81 9.01 15.60 -2.75
C ALA A 81 8.29 15.64 -1.40
N THR A 82 8.84 15.00 -0.38
CA THR A 82 8.21 14.88 0.95
C THR A 82 9.10 15.53 2.00
N TYR A 83 8.50 16.34 2.87
CA TYR A 83 9.08 16.76 4.13
C TYR A 83 8.31 16.09 5.27
N ASN A 84 9.01 15.45 6.20
CA ASN A 84 8.41 14.78 7.35
C ASN A 84 9.08 15.25 8.65
N ALA A 85 8.31 15.92 9.50
CA ALA A 85 8.79 16.52 10.74
C ALA A 85 8.92 15.52 11.89
N VAL A 86 8.12 14.44 11.89
CA VAL A 86 8.17 13.38 12.92
C VAL A 86 9.25 12.35 12.56
N ARG A 87 9.43 12.08 11.26
CA ARG A 87 10.43 11.14 10.74
C ARG A 87 11.33 11.84 9.71
N PRO A 88 12.38 12.55 10.13
CA PRO A 88 13.28 13.25 9.22
C PRO A 88 13.92 12.34 8.16
N ALA A 89 14.15 11.06 8.45
CA ALA A 89 14.67 10.07 7.51
C ALA A 89 13.74 9.80 6.31
N GLU A 90 12.44 10.12 6.43
CA GLU A 90 11.45 10.03 5.34
C GLU A 90 11.37 11.31 4.50
N THR A 91 12.13 12.35 4.86
CA THR A 91 12.25 13.58 4.07
C THR A 91 13.13 13.33 2.86
N GLY A 92 12.64 13.66 1.67
CA GLY A 92 13.42 13.53 0.45
C GLY A 92 12.56 13.52 -0.81
N ILE A 93 13.24 13.37 -1.94
CA ILE A 93 12.63 13.25 -3.26
C ILE A 93 12.64 11.78 -3.66
N ARG A 94 11.48 11.26 -4.07
CA ARG A 94 11.29 9.87 -4.48
C ARG A 94 10.66 9.80 -5.87
N LEU A 95 11.28 9.02 -6.75
CA LEU A 95 10.71 8.68 -8.05
C LEU A 95 9.62 7.62 -7.85
N ARG A 96 8.37 8.00 -8.11
CA ARG A 96 7.20 7.11 -8.03
C ARG A 96 7.09 6.27 -9.29
N GLU A 97 7.05 6.90 -10.44
CA GLU A 97 6.95 6.23 -11.74
C GLU A 97 7.89 6.89 -12.73
N ALA A 98 8.43 6.08 -13.64
CA ALA A 98 9.22 6.52 -14.78
C ALA A 98 9.17 5.39 -15.81
N PHE A 99 8.31 5.54 -16.81
CA PHE A 99 8.07 4.48 -17.77
C PHE A 99 7.87 5.02 -19.17
N PHE A 100 8.17 4.13 -20.12
CA PHE A 100 7.73 4.23 -21.50
C PHE A 100 6.60 3.24 -21.73
N GLU A 101 5.58 3.67 -22.46
CA GLU A 101 4.48 2.84 -22.92
C GLU A 101 4.29 3.02 -24.42
N HIS A 102 4.03 1.93 -25.13
CA HIS A 102 3.59 1.96 -26.52
C HIS A 102 2.43 0.99 -26.71
N ARG A 103 1.38 1.46 -27.40
CA ARG A 103 0.14 0.71 -27.61
C ARG A 103 -0.18 0.63 -29.10
N GLY A 104 0.03 -0.55 -29.66
CA GLY A 104 -0.49 -0.89 -30.99
C GLY A 104 -1.96 -1.27 -30.92
N GLU A 105 -2.48 -1.80 -32.04
CA GLU A 105 -3.91 -2.14 -32.19
C GLU A 105 -4.36 -3.27 -31.24
N HIS A 106 -3.57 -4.35 -31.16
CA HIS A 106 -3.90 -5.56 -30.38
C HIS A 106 -2.77 -5.97 -29.42
N TRP A 107 -1.80 -5.09 -29.21
CA TRP A 107 -0.66 -5.35 -28.35
C TRP A 107 -0.14 -4.07 -27.72
N GLY A 108 0.58 -4.21 -26.62
CA GLY A 108 1.23 -3.08 -25.96
C GLY A 108 2.44 -3.51 -25.15
N ILE A 109 3.36 -2.58 -24.98
CA ILE A 109 4.57 -2.73 -24.17
C ILE A 109 4.63 -1.58 -23.16
N ARG A 110 4.97 -1.90 -21.91
CA ARG A 110 5.29 -0.90 -20.88
C ARG A 110 6.57 -1.27 -20.15
N ALA A 111 7.56 -0.40 -20.18
CA ALA A 111 8.87 -0.65 -19.61
C ALA A 111 9.29 0.48 -18.67
N GLY A 112 9.82 0.15 -17.50
CA GLY A 112 10.33 1.10 -16.52
C GLY A 112 9.74 0.91 -15.13
N ARG A 113 9.85 1.93 -14.29
CA ARG A 113 9.34 1.96 -12.92
C ARG A 113 7.85 2.28 -12.92
N GLN A 114 7.05 1.35 -12.43
CA GLN A 114 5.58 1.39 -12.54
C GLN A 114 4.91 0.61 -11.41
N PHE A 115 3.63 0.90 -11.16
CA PHE A 115 2.78 0.04 -10.32
C PHE A 115 2.19 -1.10 -11.14
N VAL A 116 2.12 -2.28 -10.54
CA VAL A 116 1.48 -3.46 -11.14
C VAL A 116 0.45 -4.00 -10.17
N ILE A 117 -0.82 -3.95 -10.59
CA ILE A 117 -1.99 -4.34 -9.80
C ILE A 117 -2.73 -5.43 -10.56
N TRP A 118 -2.83 -6.63 -9.97
CA TRP A 118 -3.54 -7.77 -10.56
C TRP A 118 -4.79 -8.18 -9.78
N GLY A 119 -4.95 -7.72 -8.53
CA GLY A 119 -6.12 -8.03 -7.69
C GLY A 119 -7.28 -7.06 -7.87
N ALA A 120 -8.46 -7.52 -7.48
CA ALA A 120 -9.73 -6.80 -7.60
C ALA A 120 -10.33 -6.41 -6.24
N ALA A 121 -9.79 -6.91 -5.13
CA ALA A 121 -10.28 -6.58 -3.78
C ALA A 121 -9.76 -5.23 -3.26
N ASP A 122 -10.61 -4.56 -2.49
CA ASP A 122 -10.29 -3.30 -1.82
C ASP A 122 -9.81 -3.56 -0.39
N GLY A 123 -8.62 -3.09 -0.05
CA GLY A 123 -8.04 -3.20 1.31
C GLY A 123 -7.36 -4.54 1.63
N VAL A 124 -7.75 -5.64 0.99
CA VAL A 124 -7.10 -6.97 1.15
C VAL A 124 -6.45 -7.40 -0.16
N ARG A 125 -5.21 -7.90 -0.09
CA ARG A 125 -4.45 -8.34 -1.28
C ARG A 125 -4.34 -9.86 -1.31
N ILE A 126 -4.97 -10.51 -2.30
CA ILE A 126 -4.90 -11.96 -2.48
C ILE A 126 -4.02 -12.32 -3.69
N THR A 127 -4.27 -11.74 -4.86
CA THR A 127 -3.52 -11.93 -6.12
C THR A 127 -2.60 -10.76 -6.47
N ASP A 128 -2.79 -9.61 -5.82
CA ASP A 128 -1.93 -8.44 -5.96
C ASP A 128 -0.59 -8.65 -5.21
N LEU A 129 0.36 -9.36 -5.83
CA LEU A 129 1.64 -9.76 -5.23
C LEU A 129 2.89 -9.18 -5.91
N VAL A 130 2.74 -8.53 -7.07
CA VAL A 130 3.88 -7.99 -7.83
C VAL A 130 4.48 -6.77 -7.14
N SER A 131 3.65 -5.75 -6.90
CA SER A 131 4.07 -4.52 -6.22
C SER A 131 4.20 -4.74 -4.70
N PRO A 132 5.32 -4.36 -4.06
CA PRO A 132 5.45 -4.43 -2.60
C PRO A 132 4.63 -3.33 -1.90
N LEU A 133 4.61 -3.35 -0.57
CA LEU A 133 3.98 -2.34 0.28
C LEU A 133 4.98 -1.55 1.13
N ASP A 134 4.71 -0.27 1.29
CA ASP A 134 5.29 0.64 2.25
C ASP A 134 4.45 0.64 3.53
N LEU A 135 4.88 -0.17 4.49
CA LEU A 135 4.23 -0.32 5.79
C LEU A 135 4.83 0.63 6.85
N THR A 136 5.57 1.66 6.44
CA THR A 136 6.26 2.59 7.37
C THR A 136 5.30 3.26 8.35
N GLU A 137 4.04 3.49 7.95
CA GLU A 137 2.97 3.99 8.81
C GLU A 137 1.81 2.97 8.90
N PHE A 138 2.12 1.68 8.74
CA PHE A 138 1.14 0.59 8.72
C PHE A 138 -0.03 0.92 7.75
N LEU A 139 -1.28 0.79 8.22
CA LEU A 139 -2.50 1.12 7.47
C LEU A 139 -2.91 2.60 7.60
N ALA A 140 -2.10 3.44 8.26
CA ALA A 140 -2.43 4.85 8.45
C ALA A 140 -2.21 5.71 7.20
N GLN A 141 -1.54 5.19 6.16
CA GLN A 141 -1.47 5.88 4.87
C GLN A 141 -2.72 5.63 4.04
N ASP A 142 -2.96 6.45 3.01
CA ASP A 142 -3.96 6.14 2.01
C ASP A 142 -3.59 4.81 1.32
N TYR A 143 -4.58 3.95 1.06
CA TYR A 143 -4.35 2.60 0.53
C TYR A 143 -3.60 2.59 -0.82
N ASP A 144 -3.84 3.60 -1.66
CA ASP A 144 -3.12 3.71 -2.95
C ASP A 144 -1.67 4.18 -2.78
N ASP A 145 -1.36 4.84 -1.67
CA ASP A 145 -0.02 5.34 -1.36
C ASP A 145 0.84 4.31 -0.61
N VAL A 146 0.24 3.25 -0.03
CA VAL A 146 1.04 2.16 0.55
C VAL A 146 1.67 1.27 -0.52
N ARG A 147 1.22 1.30 -1.78
CA ARG A 147 1.84 0.50 -2.82
C ARG A 147 3.21 1.06 -3.20
N MET A 148 4.14 0.17 -3.51
CA MET A 148 5.46 0.51 -4.03
C MET A 148 5.59 0.08 -5.50
N PRO A 149 6.22 0.92 -6.34
CA PRO A 149 6.45 0.63 -7.74
C PRO A 149 7.60 -0.38 -7.89
N VAL A 150 7.63 -1.08 -9.02
CA VAL A 150 8.70 -2.01 -9.40
C VAL A 150 9.26 -1.62 -10.77
N ASN A 151 10.52 -1.97 -11.03
CA ASN A 151 11.04 -1.91 -12.40
C ASN A 151 10.54 -3.15 -13.13
N ALA A 152 9.77 -2.97 -14.19
CA ALA A 152 9.20 -4.09 -14.93
C ALA A 152 9.16 -3.81 -16.43
N LEU A 153 9.24 -4.91 -17.20
CA LEU A 153 8.80 -4.98 -18.58
C LEU A 153 7.47 -5.73 -18.61
N ARG A 154 6.45 -5.11 -19.20
CA ARG A 154 5.13 -5.72 -19.43
C ARG A 154 4.87 -5.78 -20.91
N LEU A 155 4.41 -6.94 -21.35
CA LEU A 155 3.95 -7.21 -22.71
C LEU A 155 2.49 -7.61 -22.61
N SER A 156 1.64 -6.98 -23.41
CA SER A 156 0.21 -7.27 -23.41
C SER A 156 -0.25 -7.57 -24.83
N LEU A 157 -1.15 -8.54 -24.95
CA LEU A 157 -1.91 -8.86 -26.14
C LEU A 157 -3.39 -8.74 -25.76
N PHE A 158 -4.17 -7.99 -26.51
CA PHE A 158 -5.56 -7.73 -26.14
C PHE A 158 -6.47 -7.59 -27.36
N ASN A 159 -7.73 -7.91 -27.15
CA ASN A 159 -8.86 -7.55 -28.01
C ASN A 159 -10.01 -7.04 -27.12
N GLU A 160 -11.23 -6.94 -27.65
CA GLU A 160 -12.38 -6.43 -26.91
C GLU A 160 -12.79 -7.31 -25.72
N THR A 161 -12.47 -8.61 -25.75
CA THR A 161 -12.91 -9.58 -24.74
C THR A 161 -11.78 -10.06 -23.85
N PHE A 162 -10.59 -10.30 -24.41
CA PHE A 162 -9.48 -10.95 -23.74
C PHE A 162 -8.26 -10.05 -23.66
N LYS A 163 -7.52 -10.17 -22.57
CA LYS A 163 -6.18 -9.59 -22.40
C LYS A 163 -5.24 -10.61 -21.79
N ALA A 164 -4.17 -10.94 -22.50
CA ALA A 164 -3.03 -11.67 -21.96
C ALA A 164 -1.90 -10.68 -21.64
N GLU A 165 -1.31 -10.79 -20.45
CA GLU A 165 -0.22 -9.94 -19.99
C GLU A 165 0.92 -10.81 -19.46
N GLY A 166 2.12 -10.62 -20.03
CA GLY A 166 3.36 -11.12 -19.48
C GLY A 166 4.11 -10.01 -18.74
N ILE A 167 4.63 -10.33 -17.56
CA ILE A 167 5.47 -9.43 -16.79
C ILE A 167 6.84 -10.04 -16.53
N PHE A 168 7.85 -9.18 -16.55
CA PHE A 168 9.22 -9.49 -16.18
C PHE A 168 9.78 -8.40 -15.27
N VAL A 169 10.22 -8.77 -14.08
CA VAL A 169 10.73 -7.87 -13.04
C VAL A 169 12.20 -8.20 -12.78
N PRO A 170 13.15 -7.42 -13.34
CA PRO A 170 14.57 -7.72 -13.21
C PRO A 170 15.13 -7.46 -11.80
N THR A 171 14.53 -6.53 -11.04
CA THR A 171 15.01 -6.09 -9.72
C THR A 171 14.02 -6.48 -8.63
N PHE A 172 14.50 -7.16 -7.58
CA PHE A 172 13.69 -7.44 -6.40
C PHE A 172 13.46 -6.17 -5.57
N GLU A 173 12.22 -6.00 -5.11
CA GLU A 173 11.80 -4.99 -4.13
C GLU A 173 10.95 -5.70 -3.07
N GLY A 174 11.27 -5.51 -1.79
CA GLY A 174 10.54 -6.09 -0.65
C GLY A 174 9.64 -5.06 0.03
N TYR A 175 8.84 -5.51 1.01
CA TYR A 175 8.06 -4.59 1.82
C TYR A 175 8.98 -3.66 2.63
N LYS A 176 8.63 -2.37 2.66
CA LYS A 176 9.30 -1.41 3.55
C LYS A 176 8.66 -1.50 4.93
N LEU A 177 9.41 -2.04 5.89
CA LEU A 177 8.93 -2.25 7.25
C LEU A 177 9.36 -1.12 8.18
N PRO A 178 8.51 -0.72 9.16
CA PRO A 178 8.88 0.25 10.18
C PRO A 178 9.78 -0.43 11.21
N THR A 179 11.09 -0.30 11.06
CA THR A 179 12.10 -0.95 11.92
C THR A 179 12.80 0.01 12.87
N ASP A 180 12.67 1.32 12.63
CA ASP A 180 13.14 2.36 13.54
C ASP A 180 12.33 2.34 14.84
N ARG A 181 13.02 2.28 15.98
CA ARG A 181 12.42 2.29 17.33
C ARG A 181 11.61 3.55 17.63
N SER A 182 12.03 4.68 17.07
CA SER A 182 11.33 5.95 17.22
C SER A 182 10.01 5.98 16.44
N ASN A 183 9.84 5.07 15.49
CA ASN A 183 8.59 4.96 14.74
C ASN A 183 7.50 4.35 15.64
N PRO A 184 6.38 5.04 15.87
CA PRO A 184 5.30 4.49 16.69
C PRO A 184 4.66 3.24 16.08
N TRP A 185 4.84 3.01 14.77
CA TRP A 185 4.35 1.84 14.05
C TRP A 185 5.36 0.69 13.98
N ASN A 186 6.47 0.75 14.73
CA ASN A 186 7.52 -0.25 14.61
C ASN A 186 7.04 -1.68 14.88
N ILE A 187 7.61 -2.64 14.15
CA ILE A 187 7.21 -4.06 14.20
C ILE A 187 7.74 -4.82 15.43
N PHE A 188 8.57 -4.17 16.26
CA PHE A 188 9.25 -4.83 17.37
C PHE A 188 8.51 -4.61 18.68
N ALA A 189 7.47 -5.41 18.93
CA ALA A 189 6.71 -5.42 20.19
C ALA A 189 7.61 -5.51 21.45
N GLN A 190 8.70 -6.27 21.35
CA GLN A 190 9.69 -6.49 22.43
C GLN A 190 10.39 -5.21 22.91
N THR A 191 10.37 -4.13 22.12
CA THR A 191 10.89 -2.82 22.57
C THR A 191 10.08 -2.25 23.73
N LYS A 192 8.81 -2.64 23.86
CA LYS A 192 7.94 -2.24 24.98
C LYS A 192 8.20 -3.07 26.25
N GLU A 193 8.50 -4.35 26.09
CA GLU A 193 8.70 -5.29 27.22
C GLU A 193 10.15 -5.29 27.76
N HIS A 194 11.13 -5.03 26.90
CA HIS A 194 12.56 -5.02 27.24
C HIS A 194 13.24 -3.74 26.73
N PRO A 195 13.06 -2.60 27.40
CA PRO A 195 13.55 -1.30 26.93
C PRO A 195 15.08 -1.22 26.81
N ASN A 196 15.81 -2.06 27.56
CA ASN A 196 17.27 -2.11 27.56
C ASN A 196 17.84 -3.01 26.45
N LEU A 197 17.01 -3.79 25.77
CA LEU A 197 17.45 -4.58 24.63
C LEU A 197 17.76 -3.61 23.49
N ASN A 198 18.92 -3.71 22.86
CA ASN A 198 19.26 -3.02 21.61
C ASN A 198 18.93 -3.95 20.43
N ILE A 199 18.11 -3.49 19.50
CA ILE A 199 17.64 -4.25 18.34
C ILE A 199 18.18 -3.53 17.12
N VAL A 200 19.07 -4.20 16.39
CA VAL A 200 19.73 -3.66 15.20
C VAL A 200 19.18 -4.37 13.98
N TRP A 201 18.50 -3.62 13.11
CA TRP A 201 18.09 -4.11 11.80
C TRP A 201 19.28 -4.14 10.85
N ASN A 202 19.59 -5.31 10.28
CA ASN A 202 20.67 -5.49 9.33
C ASN A 202 20.15 -6.20 8.07
N ASP A 203 19.80 -5.41 7.07
CA ASP A 203 19.35 -5.87 5.75
C ASP A 203 20.48 -6.03 4.72
N LYS A 204 21.73 -5.76 5.10
CA LYS A 204 22.87 -5.88 4.18
C LYS A 204 22.98 -7.30 3.63
N GLY A 205 22.99 -7.41 2.31
CA GLY A 205 23.06 -8.69 1.60
C GLY A 205 21.80 -9.56 1.70
N SER A 206 20.70 -9.02 2.23
CA SER A 206 19.44 -9.76 2.38
C SER A 206 18.63 -9.84 1.09
N THR A 207 18.79 -8.85 0.20
CA THR A 207 18.10 -8.81 -1.09
C THR A 207 18.81 -9.69 -2.13
N PRO A 208 18.06 -10.36 -3.03
CA PRO A 208 18.65 -11.11 -4.14
C PRO A 208 19.49 -10.22 -5.05
N ALA A 209 20.68 -10.70 -5.44
CA ALA A 209 21.53 -10.00 -6.40
C ALA A 209 20.86 -9.88 -7.77
N LEU A 210 21.17 -8.82 -8.52
CA LEU A 210 20.72 -8.62 -9.91
C LEU A 210 21.32 -9.68 -10.84
N LYS A 211 20.61 -10.79 -11.01
CA LYS A 211 20.98 -11.94 -11.86
C LYS A 211 19.73 -12.44 -12.57
N LEU A 212 19.86 -12.97 -13.78
CA LEU A 212 18.74 -13.56 -14.52
C LEU A 212 17.98 -14.62 -13.70
N ALA A 213 18.72 -15.46 -12.97
CA ALA A 213 18.15 -16.48 -12.08
C ALA A 213 17.34 -15.92 -10.90
N ASN A 214 17.48 -14.63 -10.57
CA ASN A 214 16.81 -13.95 -9.46
C ASN A 214 15.61 -13.08 -9.90
N MET A 215 15.34 -13.02 -11.21
CA MET A 215 14.24 -12.22 -11.75
C MET A 215 12.88 -12.84 -11.46
N GLU A 216 11.85 -12.01 -11.42
CA GLU A 216 10.47 -12.46 -11.27
C GLU A 216 9.77 -12.36 -12.61
N TYR A 217 8.84 -13.27 -12.86
CA TYR A 217 8.06 -13.26 -14.09
C TYR A 217 6.69 -13.87 -13.83
N GLY A 218 5.73 -13.50 -14.67
CA GLY A 218 4.39 -14.02 -14.57
C GLY A 218 3.57 -13.80 -15.81
N LEU A 219 2.42 -14.46 -15.83
CA LEU A 219 1.41 -14.35 -16.86
C LEU A 219 0.07 -14.10 -16.19
N ARG A 220 -0.73 -13.22 -16.77
CA ARG A 220 -2.13 -12.99 -16.41
C ARG A 220 -2.99 -13.03 -17.66
N LEU A 221 -4.09 -13.77 -17.59
CA LEU A 221 -5.14 -13.77 -18.60
C LEU A 221 -6.40 -13.20 -17.97
N SER A 222 -6.97 -12.18 -18.59
CA SER A 222 -8.21 -11.54 -18.16
C SER A 222 -9.24 -11.62 -19.28
N ALA A 223 -10.51 -11.77 -18.92
CA ALA A 223 -11.63 -11.72 -19.84
C ALA A 223 -12.77 -10.87 -19.27
N THR A 224 -13.35 -10.03 -20.12
CA THR A 224 -14.54 -9.22 -19.83
C THR A 224 -15.67 -9.68 -20.74
N LEU A 225 -16.67 -10.31 -20.14
CA LEU A 225 -17.85 -10.85 -20.81
C LEU A 225 -19.11 -10.12 -20.30
N PRO A 226 -20.24 -10.17 -21.03
CA PRO A 226 -21.49 -9.62 -20.54
C PRO A 226 -21.86 -10.20 -19.17
N GLY A 227 -21.83 -9.37 -18.12
CA GLY A 227 -22.21 -9.74 -16.75
C GLY A 227 -21.14 -10.47 -15.93
N VAL A 228 -19.93 -10.68 -16.44
CA VAL A 228 -18.83 -11.26 -15.65
C VAL A 228 -17.46 -10.80 -16.17
N ASP A 229 -16.62 -10.35 -15.24
CA ASP A 229 -15.20 -10.17 -15.44
C ASP A 229 -14.45 -11.26 -14.66
N PHE A 230 -13.41 -11.83 -15.25
CA PHE A 230 -12.55 -12.76 -14.52
C PHE A 230 -11.11 -12.71 -14.99
N SER A 231 -10.20 -13.15 -14.12
CA SER A 231 -8.80 -13.31 -14.47
C SER A 231 -8.15 -14.51 -13.79
N VAL A 232 -7.12 -15.03 -14.43
CA VAL A 232 -6.24 -16.07 -13.89
C VAL A 232 -4.80 -15.61 -14.10
N ALA A 233 -3.97 -15.78 -13.07
CA ALA A 233 -2.59 -15.34 -13.06
C ALA A 233 -1.67 -16.40 -12.44
N ALA A 234 -0.42 -16.43 -12.88
CA ALA A 234 0.65 -17.22 -12.30
C ALA A 234 1.93 -16.38 -12.21
N LEU A 235 2.67 -16.52 -11.10
CA LEU A 235 3.90 -15.79 -10.81
C LEU A 235 4.97 -16.72 -10.29
N HIS A 236 6.18 -16.53 -10.79
CA HIS A 236 7.40 -16.96 -10.14
C HIS A 236 8.07 -15.73 -9.53
N THR A 237 8.04 -15.62 -8.20
CA THR A 237 8.39 -14.39 -7.49
C THR A 237 9.17 -14.69 -6.19
N TRP A 238 9.41 -13.66 -5.40
CA TRP A 238 9.96 -13.71 -4.05
C TRP A 238 8.88 -13.32 -3.06
N ASN A 239 8.86 -13.94 -1.88
CA ASN A 239 8.00 -13.50 -0.80
C ASN A 239 8.40 -12.09 -0.39
N LYS A 240 7.53 -11.11 -0.66
CA LYS A 240 7.81 -9.68 -0.42
C LYS A 240 7.88 -9.32 1.05
N MET A 241 7.23 -10.11 1.91
CA MET A 241 7.38 -10.03 3.36
C MET A 241 8.60 -10.86 3.78
N PRO A 242 9.64 -10.27 4.39
CA PRO A 242 10.82 -11.02 4.80
C PRO A 242 10.51 -11.96 5.97
N VAL A 243 11.19 -13.10 5.97
CA VAL A 243 11.33 -13.96 7.15
C VAL A 243 12.32 -13.31 8.09
N ILE A 244 11.89 -13.02 9.30
CA ILE A 244 12.71 -12.31 10.28
C ILE A 244 13.55 -13.32 11.05
N THR A 245 14.88 -13.28 10.89
CA THR A 245 15.82 -14.07 11.70
C THR A 245 16.40 -13.21 12.81
N ARG A 246 16.44 -13.73 14.05
CA ARG A 246 17.04 -13.04 15.19
C ARG A 246 18.35 -13.71 15.57
N GLN A 247 19.40 -12.92 15.77
CA GLN A 247 20.72 -13.37 16.22
C GLN A 247 21.08 -12.60 17.48
N PHE A 248 21.24 -13.30 18.60
CA PHE A 248 21.67 -12.69 19.86
C PHE A 248 23.19 -12.54 19.83
N LEU A 249 23.68 -11.30 19.77
CA LEU A 249 25.11 -10.99 19.82
C LEU A 249 25.59 -10.87 21.27
N SER A 250 24.71 -10.41 22.16
CA SER A 250 24.90 -10.37 23.60
C SER A 250 23.53 -10.41 24.32
N PRO A 251 23.47 -10.52 25.66
CA PRO A 251 22.21 -10.45 26.41
C PRO A 251 21.40 -9.17 26.19
N THR A 252 22.05 -8.09 25.75
CA THR A 252 21.43 -6.78 25.51
C THR A 252 21.45 -6.36 24.05
N GLU A 253 21.97 -7.19 23.13
CA GLU A 253 22.06 -6.85 21.71
C GLU A 253 21.54 -7.98 20.82
N VAL A 254 20.49 -7.67 20.07
CA VAL A 254 19.85 -8.57 19.12
C VAL A 254 19.95 -7.97 17.73
N GLN A 255 20.63 -8.68 16.84
CA GLN A 255 20.61 -8.37 15.43
C GLN A 255 19.42 -9.05 14.76
N VAL A 256 18.68 -8.29 13.97
CA VAL A 256 17.55 -8.77 13.19
C VAL A 256 17.90 -8.72 11.71
N VAL A 257 17.86 -9.87 11.06
CA VAL A 257 18.24 -10.05 9.65
C VAL A 257 16.99 -10.48 8.86
N PRO A 258 16.47 -9.66 7.93
CA PRO A 258 15.42 -10.08 7.02
C PRO A 258 15.97 -11.10 6.01
N ARG A 259 15.19 -12.13 5.67
CA ARG A 259 15.55 -13.09 4.62
C ARG A 259 14.39 -13.27 3.65
N TYR A 260 14.70 -13.15 2.37
CA TYR A 260 13.73 -13.31 1.29
C TYR A 260 13.87 -14.68 0.65
N TYR A 261 12.74 -15.33 0.39
CA TYR A 261 12.67 -16.68 -0.18
C TYR A 261 11.83 -16.68 -1.45
N ARG A 262 12.24 -17.51 -2.41
CA ARG A 262 11.47 -17.73 -3.65
C ARG A 262 10.12 -18.39 -3.34
N MET A 263 9.10 -17.99 -4.07
CA MET A 263 7.79 -18.60 -4.02
C MET A 263 7.13 -18.63 -5.41
N GLY A 264 6.25 -19.60 -5.60
CA GLY A 264 5.33 -19.65 -6.73
C GLY A 264 3.95 -19.15 -6.32
N PHE A 265 3.16 -18.74 -7.30
CA PHE A 265 1.79 -18.28 -7.11
C PHE A 265 0.95 -18.68 -8.32
N VAL A 266 -0.26 -19.14 -8.06
CA VAL A 266 -1.33 -19.28 -9.06
C VAL A 266 -2.61 -18.78 -8.41
N GLY A 267 -3.34 -17.90 -9.07
CA GLY A 267 -4.56 -17.33 -8.52
C GLY A 267 -5.45 -16.74 -9.59
N GLY A 268 -6.59 -16.21 -9.17
CA GLY A 268 -7.54 -15.57 -10.05
C GLY A 268 -8.60 -14.80 -9.28
N ASP A 269 -9.33 -14.00 -10.02
CA ASP A 269 -10.41 -13.16 -9.52
C ASP A 269 -11.62 -13.25 -10.45
N VAL A 270 -12.79 -12.97 -9.89
CA VAL A 270 -14.06 -12.88 -10.61
C VAL A 270 -14.89 -11.75 -10.02
N ALA A 271 -15.54 -10.97 -10.88
CA ALA A 271 -16.48 -9.94 -10.51
C ALA A 271 -17.78 -10.10 -11.32
N VAL A 272 -18.92 -10.09 -10.63
CA VAL A 272 -20.25 -10.28 -11.23
C VAL A 272 -21.14 -9.12 -10.81
N PRO A 273 -21.45 -8.16 -11.72
CA PRO A 273 -22.44 -7.13 -11.46
C PRO A 273 -23.86 -7.69 -11.48
N LEU A 274 -24.63 -7.42 -10.43
CA LEU A 274 -26.01 -7.84 -10.22
C LEU A 274 -26.86 -6.62 -9.80
N GLY A 275 -27.29 -5.82 -10.78
CA GLY A 275 -28.06 -4.60 -10.52
C GLY A 275 -27.23 -3.57 -9.74
N GLN A 276 -27.65 -3.24 -8.51
CA GLN A 276 -26.91 -2.34 -7.61
C GLN A 276 -25.78 -3.02 -6.84
N PHE A 277 -25.61 -4.34 -7.01
CA PHE A 277 -24.59 -5.11 -6.31
C PHE A 277 -23.48 -5.53 -7.25
N VAL A 278 -22.28 -5.70 -6.71
CA VAL A 278 -21.18 -6.39 -7.38
C VAL A 278 -20.66 -7.47 -6.44
N LEU A 279 -20.70 -8.72 -6.87
CA LEU A 279 -20.09 -9.83 -6.15
C LEU A 279 -18.65 -9.97 -6.62
N ARG A 280 -17.70 -10.05 -5.69
CA ARG A 280 -16.28 -10.26 -5.98
C ARG A 280 -15.80 -11.54 -5.32
N GLY A 281 -14.98 -12.29 -6.04
CA GLY A 281 -14.29 -13.47 -5.51
C GLY A 281 -12.83 -13.43 -5.95
N GLU A 282 -11.93 -13.81 -5.06
CA GLU A 282 -10.50 -13.86 -5.36
C GLU A 282 -9.87 -15.06 -4.64
N ALA A 283 -9.00 -15.81 -5.30
CA ALA A 283 -8.31 -16.95 -4.72
C ALA A 283 -6.88 -17.06 -5.23
N ALA A 284 -5.98 -17.48 -4.35
CA ALA A 284 -4.56 -17.61 -4.61
C ALA A 284 -3.97 -18.81 -3.88
N PHE A 285 -3.29 -19.67 -4.62
CA PHE A 285 -2.47 -20.75 -4.09
C PHE A 285 -0.99 -20.35 -4.16
N ASN A 286 -0.38 -20.16 -3.00
CA ASN A 286 1.04 -19.85 -2.88
C ASN A 286 1.83 -21.14 -2.67
N ILE A 287 2.92 -21.30 -3.40
CA ILE A 287 3.80 -22.46 -3.38
C ILE A 287 5.11 -22.08 -2.71
N ASN A 288 5.55 -22.85 -1.72
CA ASN A 288 6.83 -22.65 -1.02
C ASN A 288 6.94 -21.26 -0.32
N LYS A 289 5.83 -20.72 0.19
CA LYS A 289 5.80 -19.47 0.96
C LYS A 289 6.44 -19.69 2.33
N HIS A 290 7.41 -18.85 2.70
CA HIS A 290 8.12 -18.96 3.97
C HIS A 290 7.55 -18.00 5.01
N PHE A 291 7.59 -18.41 6.29
CA PHE A 291 7.09 -17.64 7.43
C PHE A 291 8.17 -17.49 8.49
N THR A 292 8.11 -16.41 9.27
CA THR A 292 8.97 -16.20 10.44
C THR A 292 8.73 -17.30 11.49
N TYR A 293 9.81 -17.89 12.01
CA TYR A 293 9.75 -18.88 13.09
C TYR A 293 9.71 -18.19 14.46
N LYS A 294 9.03 -18.80 15.42
CA LYS A 294 8.98 -18.33 16.82
C LYS A 294 10.33 -18.49 17.52
N GLY A 295 11.19 -19.39 17.04
CA GLY A 295 12.53 -19.65 17.55
C GLY A 295 13.53 -19.94 16.44
N VAL A 296 14.66 -20.53 16.81
CA VAL A 296 15.70 -20.96 15.86
C VAL A 296 15.30 -22.30 15.25
N GLY A 297 15.33 -22.40 13.92
CA GLY A 297 15.00 -23.64 13.22
C GLY A 297 15.32 -23.54 11.73
N GLU A 298 15.47 -24.71 11.10
CA GLU A 298 15.64 -24.82 9.65
C GLU A 298 14.40 -24.25 8.95
N GLN A 299 14.64 -23.33 8.01
CA GLN A 299 13.59 -22.68 7.27
C GLN A 299 13.09 -23.61 6.17
N ARG A 300 11.77 -23.80 6.10
CA ARG A 300 11.10 -24.49 4.99
C ARG A 300 9.92 -23.66 4.50
N GLY A 301 9.58 -23.81 3.23
CA GLY A 301 8.39 -23.21 2.68
C GLY A 301 7.14 -24.07 2.90
N PHE A 302 6.00 -23.40 2.87
CA PHE A 302 4.68 -23.96 3.05
C PHE A 302 3.83 -23.59 1.84
N ASN A 303 2.84 -24.43 1.55
CA ASN A 303 1.82 -24.04 0.58
C ASN A 303 0.69 -23.35 1.34
N THR A 304 0.09 -22.32 0.75
CA THR A 304 -1.08 -21.65 1.33
C THR A 304 -2.19 -21.47 0.32
N LEU A 305 -3.42 -21.52 0.80
CA LEU A 305 -4.60 -21.07 0.05
C LEU A 305 -5.12 -19.80 0.71
N ASN A 306 -5.10 -18.71 -0.03
CA ASN A 306 -5.65 -17.42 0.34
C ASN A 306 -6.88 -17.18 -0.52
N TRP A 307 -8.01 -16.80 0.07
CA TRP A 307 -9.22 -16.50 -0.69
C TRP A 307 -10.02 -15.38 -0.04
N LEU A 308 -10.84 -14.72 -0.85
CA LEU A 308 -11.71 -13.64 -0.48
C LEU A 308 -13.03 -13.74 -1.23
N THR A 309 -14.11 -13.42 -0.53
CA THR A 309 -15.42 -13.15 -1.13
C THR A 309 -15.91 -11.81 -0.64
N GLY A 310 -16.49 -11.00 -1.51
CA GLY A 310 -16.96 -9.67 -1.20
C GLY A 310 -18.24 -9.31 -1.92
N VAL A 311 -18.96 -8.35 -1.36
CA VAL A 311 -20.12 -7.72 -1.97
C VAL A 311 -20.00 -6.21 -1.84
N ASP A 312 -20.18 -5.52 -2.95
CA ASP A 312 -20.35 -4.07 -2.98
C ASP A 312 -21.79 -3.75 -3.30
N TRP A 313 -22.34 -2.74 -2.65
CA TRP A 313 -23.66 -2.19 -2.89
C TRP A 313 -23.55 -0.70 -3.19
N TYR A 314 -24.00 -0.34 -4.39
CA TYR A 314 -24.13 1.04 -4.85
C TYR A 314 -25.59 1.49 -4.65
N GLY A 315 -25.83 2.03 -3.46
CA GLY A 315 -27.15 2.43 -3.02
C GLY A 315 -27.62 3.78 -3.58
N PRO A 316 -28.92 4.06 -3.50
CA PRO A 316 -29.48 5.35 -3.92
C PRO A 316 -28.94 6.50 -3.07
N ASN A 317 -28.96 7.72 -3.60
CA ASN A 317 -28.48 8.93 -2.93
C ASN A 317 -27.00 8.81 -2.47
N ASP A 318 -26.15 8.30 -3.37
CA ASP A 318 -24.69 8.21 -3.20
C ASP A 318 -24.24 7.42 -1.95
N TRP A 319 -24.95 6.33 -1.63
CA TRP A 319 -24.47 5.35 -0.67
C TRP A 319 -23.55 4.34 -1.35
N LEU A 320 -22.45 4.01 -0.67
CA LEU A 320 -21.60 2.87 -0.98
C LEU A 320 -21.47 2.03 0.28
N ALA A 321 -21.74 0.74 0.20
CA ALA A 321 -21.37 -0.21 1.25
C ALA A 321 -20.60 -1.38 0.63
N SER A 322 -19.51 -1.81 1.26
CA SER A 322 -18.77 -3.01 0.89
C SER A 322 -18.54 -3.86 2.11
N ALA A 323 -18.63 -5.17 1.95
CA ALA A 323 -18.23 -6.14 2.96
C ALA A 323 -17.44 -7.26 2.30
N GLN A 324 -16.30 -7.63 2.87
CA GLN A 324 -15.46 -8.70 2.33
C GLN A 324 -14.99 -9.61 3.47
N PHE A 325 -15.02 -10.91 3.22
CA PHE A 325 -14.43 -11.91 4.10
C PHE A 325 -13.26 -12.56 3.39
N SER A 326 -12.12 -12.64 4.07
CA SER A 326 -10.93 -13.30 3.56
C SER A 326 -10.35 -14.28 4.55
N MET A 327 -9.69 -15.31 4.03
CA MET A 327 -9.06 -16.35 4.81
C MET A 327 -7.77 -16.85 4.16
N GLU A 328 -6.75 -17.09 4.98
CA GLU A 328 -5.53 -17.79 4.63
C GLU A 328 -5.46 -19.12 5.39
N ASN A 329 -5.20 -20.20 4.68
CA ASN A 329 -4.93 -21.52 5.23
C ASN A 329 -3.52 -21.99 4.89
N ILE A 330 -2.76 -22.44 5.89
CA ILE A 330 -1.42 -22.99 5.73
C ILE A 330 -1.48 -24.52 5.72
N PHE A 331 -1.09 -25.12 4.59
CA PHE A 331 -1.00 -26.57 4.46
C PHE A 331 0.26 -27.12 5.13
N ARG A 332 0.16 -28.32 5.72
CA ARG A 332 1.25 -28.98 6.47
C ARG A 332 1.85 -28.05 7.54
N TYR A 333 0.98 -27.29 8.20
CA TYR A 333 1.29 -26.32 9.25
C TYR A 333 2.19 -26.91 10.35
N SER A 334 3.00 -26.04 10.95
CA SER A 334 3.91 -26.36 12.06
C SER A 334 3.79 -25.28 13.13
N ASP A 335 3.74 -25.65 14.40
CA ASP A 335 3.67 -24.68 15.50
C ASP A 335 4.93 -23.84 15.69
N LEU A 336 6.01 -24.20 14.99
CA LEU A 336 7.26 -23.45 14.97
C LEU A 336 7.15 -22.11 14.24
N ILE A 337 6.19 -21.93 13.32
CA ILE A 337 5.98 -20.64 12.64
C ILE A 337 5.12 -19.70 13.48
N ALA A 338 5.38 -18.40 13.37
CA ALA A 338 4.67 -17.35 14.10
C ALA A 338 3.23 -17.16 13.61
N GLN A 339 3.01 -17.32 12.30
CA GLN A 339 1.69 -17.24 11.69
C GLN A 339 0.79 -18.38 12.16
N LYS A 340 -0.46 -18.10 12.49
CA LYS A 340 -1.46 -19.14 12.83
C LYS A 340 -1.84 -19.95 11.58
N ARG A 341 -2.27 -21.20 11.78
CA ARG A 341 -2.66 -22.11 10.67
C ARG A 341 -3.74 -21.54 9.76
N ASN A 342 -4.74 -20.92 10.38
CA ASN A 342 -5.85 -20.26 9.72
C ASN A 342 -5.85 -18.82 10.20
N THR A 343 -5.90 -17.87 9.27
CA THR A 343 -6.15 -16.47 9.60
C THR A 343 -7.29 -15.95 8.75
N SER A 344 -8.25 -15.28 9.40
CA SER A 344 -9.46 -14.78 8.77
C SER A 344 -9.68 -13.31 9.13
N LEU A 345 -10.03 -12.52 8.12
CA LEU A 345 -10.16 -11.07 8.21
C LEU A 345 -11.47 -10.66 7.52
N LEU A 346 -12.27 -9.87 8.22
CA LEU A 346 -13.45 -9.22 7.67
C LEU A 346 -13.11 -7.75 7.40
N THR A 347 -13.50 -7.23 6.25
CA THR A 347 -13.46 -5.79 5.96
C THR A 347 -14.87 -5.26 5.73
N PHE A 348 -15.10 -4.04 6.17
CA PHE A 348 -16.33 -3.31 5.94
C PHE A 348 -15.99 -1.90 5.50
N GLN A 349 -16.70 -1.40 4.50
CA GLN A 349 -16.62 -0.02 4.08
C GLN A 349 -18.03 0.54 3.97
N LEU A 350 -18.22 1.75 4.47
CA LEU A 350 -19.46 2.48 4.28
C LEU A 350 -19.11 3.92 3.94
N SER A 351 -19.65 4.46 2.85
CA SER A 351 -19.53 5.87 2.54
C SER A 351 -20.84 6.47 2.07
N LYS A 352 -20.98 7.76 2.34
CA LYS A 352 -22.08 8.58 1.85
C LYS A 352 -21.59 9.95 1.42
N LYS A 353 -21.99 10.36 0.22
CA LYS A 353 -21.86 11.74 -0.22
C LYS A 353 -23.10 12.54 0.17
N LEU A 354 -22.87 13.76 0.63
CA LEU A 354 -23.85 14.71 1.16
C LEU A 354 -23.61 16.07 0.51
N LEU A 355 -24.59 16.97 0.62
CA LEU A 355 -24.47 18.37 0.17
C LEU A 355 -24.03 18.49 -1.30
N GLY A 356 -24.62 17.71 -2.20
CA GLY A 356 -24.24 17.68 -3.61
C GLY A 356 -22.80 17.19 -3.84
N ALA A 357 -22.39 16.17 -3.09
CA ALA A 357 -21.04 15.58 -3.11
C ALA A 357 -19.89 16.47 -2.61
N THR A 358 -20.20 17.60 -1.97
CA THR A 358 -19.18 18.45 -1.33
C THR A 358 -18.70 17.88 0.02
N LEU A 359 -19.52 17.10 0.72
CA LEU A 359 -19.15 16.41 1.95
C LEU A 359 -19.25 14.89 1.75
N GLU A 360 -18.20 14.16 2.10
CA GLU A 360 -18.18 12.70 2.11
C GLU A 360 -17.86 12.21 3.51
N LEU A 361 -18.76 11.40 4.07
CA LEU A 361 -18.53 10.68 5.31
C LEU A 361 -18.24 9.23 4.96
N SER A 362 -17.19 8.66 5.53
CA SER A 362 -16.89 7.24 5.33
C SER A 362 -16.26 6.58 6.55
N ASP A 363 -16.46 5.27 6.63
CA ASP A 363 -15.74 4.34 7.50
C ASP A 363 -15.10 3.24 6.66
N PHE A 364 -13.89 2.85 7.02
CA PHE A 364 -13.27 1.61 6.56
C PHE A 364 -12.75 0.83 7.77
N THR A 365 -13.25 -0.38 7.96
CA THR A 365 -12.98 -1.22 9.12
C THR A 365 -12.38 -2.56 8.72
N TYR A 366 -11.30 -2.96 9.37
CA TYR A 366 -10.73 -4.30 9.39
C TYR A 366 -11.02 -4.98 10.73
N ILE A 367 -11.46 -6.24 10.70
CA ILE A 367 -11.68 -7.07 11.89
C ILE A 367 -10.92 -8.38 11.71
N ASP A 368 -9.86 -8.56 12.49
CA ASP A 368 -9.11 -9.81 12.60
C ASP A 368 -9.92 -10.79 13.47
N LEU A 369 -10.63 -11.70 12.84
CA LEU A 369 -11.49 -12.68 13.52
C LEU A 369 -10.67 -13.76 14.24
N THR A 370 -9.43 -14.01 13.80
CA THR A 370 -8.56 -15.04 14.41
C THR A 370 -7.78 -14.50 15.61
N GLY A 371 -7.25 -13.29 15.48
CA GLY A 371 -6.55 -12.58 16.54
C GLY A 371 -7.46 -11.77 17.45
N LYS A 372 -8.72 -11.55 17.08
CA LYS A 372 -9.69 -10.70 17.80
C LYS A 372 -9.21 -9.26 17.99
N GLY A 373 -8.81 -8.62 16.88
CA GLY A 373 -8.45 -7.21 16.85
C GLY A 373 -9.18 -6.45 15.74
N TRP A 374 -9.10 -5.13 15.77
CA TRP A 374 -9.73 -4.28 14.76
C TRP A 374 -8.92 -3.01 14.48
N PHE A 375 -9.15 -2.47 13.28
CA PHE A 375 -8.76 -1.13 12.86
C PHE A 375 -9.97 -0.51 12.15
N SER A 376 -10.45 0.64 12.60
CA SER A 376 -11.51 1.41 11.93
C SER A 376 -11.02 2.81 11.62
N ARG A 377 -11.24 3.27 10.40
CA ARG A 377 -10.88 4.61 9.95
C ARG A 377 -12.14 5.37 9.60
N PHE A 378 -12.50 6.31 10.45
CA PHE A 378 -13.60 7.25 10.22
C PHE A 378 -13.05 8.50 9.55
N THR A 379 -13.70 8.97 8.49
CA THR A 379 -13.27 10.17 7.76
C THR A 379 -14.45 11.06 7.39
N ALA A 380 -14.22 12.36 7.50
CA ALA A 380 -15.07 13.39 6.91
C ALA A 380 -14.23 14.23 5.94
N GLY A 381 -14.53 14.12 4.65
CA GLY A 381 -13.88 14.88 3.58
C GLY A 381 -14.78 15.99 3.05
N TYR A 382 -14.31 17.23 3.06
CA TYR A 382 -15.01 18.39 2.55
C TYR A 382 -14.26 19.00 1.36
N ALA A 383 -14.92 19.06 0.21
CA ALA A 383 -14.45 19.78 -0.97
C ALA A 383 -14.75 21.27 -0.80
N LEU A 384 -13.73 22.04 -0.40
CA LEU A 384 -13.83 23.49 -0.23
C LEU A 384 -13.91 24.21 -1.60
N SER A 385 -13.25 23.63 -2.61
CA SER A 385 -13.36 23.98 -4.02
C SER A 385 -13.04 22.75 -4.86
N ASP A 386 -13.08 22.87 -6.18
CA ASP A 386 -12.68 21.79 -7.11
C ASP A 386 -11.21 21.36 -6.91
N GLN A 387 -10.38 22.26 -6.39
CA GLN A 387 -8.94 22.03 -6.20
C GLN A 387 -8.59 21.69 -4.74
N VAL A 388 -9.34 22.21 -3.77
CA VAL A 388 -9.01 22.10 -2.35
C VAL A 388 -9.94 21.13 -1.62
N ARG A 389 -9.37 20.08 -1.04
CA ARG A 389 -10.07 19.14 -0.17
C ARG A 389 -9.47 19.13 1.23
N LEU A 390 -10.32 19.30 2.22
CA LEU A 390 -9.99 19.17 3.64
C LEU A 390 -10.54 17.85 4.14
N ILE A 391 -9.76 17.10 4.90
CA ILE A 391 -10.16 15.80 5.42
C ILE A 391 -9.75 15.72 6.89
N VAL A 392 -10.69 15.37 7.73
CA VAL A 392 -10.43 15.00 9.12
C VAL A 392 -10.77 13.54 9.31
N GLY A 393 -10.06 12.86 10.20
CA GLY A 393 -10.36 11.48 10.50
C GLY A 393 -9.90 11.04 11.88
N TYR A 394 -10.37 9.86 12.24
CA TYR A 394 -10.02 9.14 13.44
C TYR A 394 -9.72 7.69 13.09
N ASP A 395 -8.51 7.25 13.39
CA ASP A 395 -8.10 5.86 13.27
C ASP A 395 -8.21 5.22 14.66
N TRP A 396 -9.07 4.21 14.77
CA TRP A 396 -9.34 3.48 16.00
C TRP A 396 -8.77 2.07 15.90
N LEU A 397 -7.81 1.75 16.76
CA LEU A 397 -7.18 0.45 16.85
C LEU A 397 -7.52 -0.21 18.18
N GLY A 398 -7.74 -1.51 18.13
CA GLY A 398 -7.96 -2.29 19.34
C GLY A 398 -7.69 -3.78 19.16
N ALA A 399 -7.54 -4.46 20.29
CA ALA A 399 -7.37 -5.89 20.36
C ALA A 399 -7.91 -6.42 21.68
N SER A 400 -8.46 -7.62 21.65
CA SER A 400 -8.89 -8.33 22.85
C SER A 400 -7.68 -8.72 23.70
N GLU A 401 -7.78 -8.58 25.02
CA GLU A 401 -6.70 -8.94 25.94
C GLU A 401 -6.29 -10.42 25.79
N GLY A 402 -4.98 -10.68 25.89
CA GLY A 402 -4.42 -12.03 25.81
C GLY A 402 -4.44 -12.67 24.41
N HIS A 403 -4.87 -11.96 23.37
CA HIS A 403 -4.87 -12.46 22.00
C HIS A 403 -3.82 -11.79 21.12
N ASP A 404 -3.01 -12.62 20.45
CA ASP A 404 -2.07 -12.18 19.41
C ASP A 404 -2.84 -11.86 18.12
N SER A 405 -3.11 -10.58 17.90
CA SER A 405 -3.84 -10.05 16.74
C SER A 405 -2.94 -9.17 15.88
N LEU A 406 -3.30 -9.02 14.60
CA LEU A 406 -2.59 -8.14 13.66
C LEU A 406 -2.44 -6.70 14.20
N PHE A 407 -3.42 -6.26 15.01
CA PHE A 407 -3.51 -4.90 15.53
C PHE A 407 -3.03 -4.76 16.98
N ALA A 408 -2.73 -5.87 17.67
CA ALA A 408 -2.43 -5.88 19.10
C ALA A 408 -1.22 -5.00 19.46
N ASN A 409 -0.18 -5.03 18.63
CA ASN A 409 1.02 -4.21 18.82
C ASN A 409 0.75 -2.69 18.72
N TYR A 410 -0.37 -2.32 18.08
CA TYR A 410 -0.75 -0.97 17.71
C TYR A 410 -2.02 -0.48 18.41
N LYS A 411 -2.57 -1.23 19.37
CA LYS A 411 -3.82 -0.87 20.08
C LYS A 411 -3.79 0.55 20.68
N ASP A 412 -2.62 0.99 21.14
CA ASP A 412 -2.43 2.32 21.75
C ASP A 412 -2.12 3.42 20.71
N ASN A 413 -2.10 3.09 19.41
CA ASN A 413 -1.77 4.01 18.33
C ASN A 413 -3.00 4.69 17.71
N SER A 414 -4.19 4.53 18.30
CA SER A 414 -5.38 5.24 17.82
C SER A 414 -5.13 6.74 17.72
N GLU A 415 -5.48 7.39 16.62
CA GLU A 415 -5.04 8.76 16.30
C GLU A 415 -6.14 9.61 15.66
N PHE A 416 -6.15 10.90 16.00
CA PHE A 416 -6.87 11.92 15.24
C PHE A 416 -5.93 12.47 14.18
N TRP A 417 -6.44 12.69 12.97
CA TRP A 417 -5.64 13.25 11.90
C TRP A 417 -6.40 14.26 11.05
N PHE A 418 -5.62 15.15 10.45
CA PHE A 418 -6.07 16.16 9.52
C PHE A 418 -5.21 16.14 8.27
N LYS A 419 -5.86 16.28 7.11
CA LYS A 419 -5.23 16.39 5.81
C LYS A 419 -5.84 17.56 5.04
N ALA A 420 -4.99 18.38 4.41
CA ALA A 420 -5.41 19.33 3.39
C ALA A 420 -4.69 18.99 2.10
N ARG A 421 -5.42 18.98 0.99
CA ARG A 421 -4.89 18.73 -0.35
C ARG A 421 -5.34 19.81 -1.31
N TYR A 422 -4.39 20.36 -2.07
CA TYR A 422 -4.62 21.19 -3.24
C TYR A 422 -4.17 20.42 -4.48
N SER A 423 -5.05 20.23 -5.46
CA SER A 423 -4.74 19.54 -6.72
C SER A 423 -4.74 20.55 -7.86
N PHE A 424 -3.83 20.38 -8.82
CA PHE A 424 -3.64 21.26 -9.98
C PHE A 424 -3.44 20.47 -11.26
#